data_AF-A0A0A9ZEN6-F1
#
_entry.id   AF-A0A0A9ZEN6-F1
#
_cell.length_a   1.000
_cell.length_b   1.000
_cell.length_c   1.000
_cell.angle_alpha   90.00
_cell.angle_beta   90.00
_cell.angle_gamma   90.00
#
_symmetry.space_group_name_H-M   'P 1'
#
loop_
_entity.id
_entity.type
_entity.pdbx_description
1 polymer ?
#
loop_
_entity_poly.entity_id
_entity_poly.type
_entity_poly.pdbx_seq_one_letter_code
_entity_poly.pdbx_strand_id
1 'polypeptide(L)'
;QISNNSKLIATKILREFSISSGAKRSRSPALTDRAYCHAMVAILLACDYKFNVEWFFSCLKGCTRTKLIPLLRVIGLVPISKTKTAQKGSEFTHHLKLPLPPVSLTITKRGRK
;
A
#
# COMPACT_ATOMS: atom_id res chain seq x y z
N GLN A 1 15.68 -5.67 -26.44
CA GLN A 1 14.42 -6.41 -26.67
C GLN A 1 13.73 -6.60 -25.32
N ILE A 2 12.50 -6.09 -25.15
CA ILE A 2 11.70 -6.39 -23.95
C ILE A 2 11.29 -7.87 -24.05
N SER A 3 11.75 -8.71 -23.12
CA SER A 3 11.40 -10.14 -23.09
C SER A 3 9.88 -10.34 -23.08
N ASN A 4 9.37 -11.42 -23.69
CA ASN A 4 7.93 -11.70 -23.76
C ASN A 4 7.25 -11.66 -22.37
N ASN A 5 7.98 -12.03 -21.32
CA ASN A 5 7.52 -11.99 -19.93
C ASN A 5 7.23 -10.55 -19.46
N SER A 6 8.09 -9.60 -19.79
CA SER A 6 7.89 -8.19 -19.41
C SER A 6 6.65 -7.58 -20.08
N LYS A 7 6.34 -7.97 -21.32
CA LYS A 7 5.09 -7.56 -22.01
C LYS A 7 3.85 -8.15 -21.33
N LEU A 8 3.90 -9.42 -20.93
CA LEU A 8 2.80 -10.10 -20.26
C LEU A 8 2.51 -9.49 -18.89
N ILE A 9 3.56 -9.22 -18.10
CA ILE A 9 3.45 -8.55 -16.80
C ILE A 9 2.89 -7.13 -16.96
N ALA A 10 3.43 -6.34 -17.89
CA ALA A 10 2.95 -4.98 -18.13
C ALA A 10 1.47 -4.97 -18.53
N THR A 11 1.06 -5.91 -19.39
CA THR A 11 -0.35 -6.03 -19.81
C THR A 11 -1.25 -6.39 -18.63
N LYS A 12 -0.82 -7.28 -17.74
CA LYS A 12 -1.57 -7.64 -16.54
C LYS A 12 -1.73 -6.44 -15.60
N ILE A 13 -0.64 -5.71 -15.31
CA ILE A 13 -0.65 -4.51 -14.47
C ILE A 13 -1.62 -3.46 -15.04
N LEU A 14 -1.56 -3.22 -16.35
CA LEU A 14 -2.44 -2.25 -16.98
C LEU A 14 -3.92 -2.67 -16.89
N ARG A 15 -4.23 -3.95 -17.08
CA ARG A 15 -5.60 -4.46 -16.95
C ARG A 15 -6.13 -4.38 -15.52
N GLU A 16 -5.28 -4.63 -14.51
CA GLU A 16 -5.72 -4.65 -13.11
C GLU A 16 -5.80 -3.27 -12.46
N PHE A 17 -4.95 -2.31 -12.87
CA PHE A 17 -4.80 -1.01 -12.21
C PHE A 17 -5.08 0.18 -13.13
N SER A 18 -5.72 -0.03 -14.28
CA SER A 18 -6.20 1.06 -15.13
C SER A 18 -7.51 0.71 -15.81
N ILE A 19 -8.29 1.73 -16.15
CA ILE A 19 -9.50 1.63 -16.96
C ILE A 19 -9.11 2.11 -18.35
N SER A 20 -9.35 1.26 -19.35
CA SER A 20 -9.19 1.64 -20.75
C SER A 20 -10.55 2.07 -21.28
N SER A 21 -10.68 3.32 -21.72
CA SER A 21 -11.88 3.80 -22.41
C SER A 21 -11.45 4.41 -23.74
N GLY A 22 -11.72 3.70 -24.83
CA GLY A 22 -11.25 4.04 -26.17
C GLY A 22 -9.73 4.19 -26.23
N ALA A 23 -9.24 5.32 -26.76
CA ALA A 23 -7.81 5.61 -26.91
C ALA A 23 -7.12 6.12 -25.64
N LYS A 24 -7.86 6.35 -24.54
CA LYS A 24 -7.30 6.91 -23.30
C LYS A 24 -7.31 5.86 -22.18
N ARG A 25 -6.23 5.86 -21.40
CA ARG A 25 -6.14 5.12 -20.14
C ARG A 25 -6.27 6.09 -18.99
N SER A 26 -7.11 5.76 -18.03
CA SER A 26 -7.24 6.50 -16.78
C SER A 26 -7.10 5.55 -15.60
N ARG A 27 -6.73 6.09 -14.44
CA ARG A 27 -6.68 5.34 -13.19
C ARG A 27 -7.55 6.06 -12.19
N SER A 28 -8.57 5.36 -11.68
CA SER A 28 -9.42 5.91 -10.62
C SER A 28 -8.66 5.96 -9.29
N PRO A 29 -9.09 6.78 -8.32
CA PRO A 29 -8.50 6.78 -6.98
C PRO A 29 -8.50 5.39 -6.34
N ALA A 30 -9.59 4.63 -6.46
CA ALA A 30 -9.68 3.27 -5.92
C ALA A 30 -8.66 2.29 -6.53
N LEU A 31 -8.41 2.39 -7.85
CA LEU A 31 -7.37 1.58 -8.51
C LEU A 31 -5.95 2.00 -8.11
N THR A 32 -5.77 3.27 -7.77
CA THR A 32 -4.50 3.79 -7.24
C THR A 32 -4.25 3.26 -5.84
N ASP A 33 -5.26 3.31 -4.96
CA ASP A 33 -5.19 2.77 -3.60
C ASP A 33 -4.92 1.26 -3.63
N ARG A 34 -5.59 0.53 -4.53
CA ARG A 34 -5.31 -0.90 -4.75
C ARG A 34 -3.86 -1.14 -5.18
N ALA A 35 -3.32 -0.34 -6.11
CA ALA A 35 -1.93 -0.46 -6.53
C ALA A 35 -0.96 -0.22 -5.36
N TYR A 36 -1.23 0.77 -4.50
CA TYR A 36 -0.43 1.00 -3.29
C TYR A 36 -0.48 -0.18 -2.34
N CYS A 37 -1.65 -0.77 -2.10
CA CYS A 37 -1.75 -1.95 -1.25
C CYS A 37 -0.95 -3.14 -1.79
N HIS A 38 -1.02 -3.40 -3.10
CA HIS A 38 -0.22 -4.47 -3.71
C HIS A 38 1.30 -4.18 -3.62
N ALA A 39 1.72 -2.93 -3.80
CA ALA A 39 3.12 -2.54 -3.64
C ALA A 39 3.61 -2.75 -2.20
N MET A 40 2.81 -2.36 -1.20
CA MET A 40 3.13 -2.58 0.22
C MET A 40 3.27 -4.07 0.55
N VAL A 41 2.38 -4.93 0.04
CA VAL A 41 2.47 -6.39 0.23
C VAL A 41 3.73 -6.95 -0.39
N ALA A 42 4.11 -6.52 -1.60
CA ALA A 42 5.35 -6.95 -2.24
C ALA A 42 6.59 -6.56 -1.42
N ILE A 43 6.62 -5.33 -0.88
CA ILE A 43 7.69 -4.85 0.00
C ILE A 43 7.73 -5.68 1.29
N LEU A 44 6.59 -5.97 1.90
CA LEU A 44 6.52 -6.80 3.10
C LEU A 44 7.13 -8.18 2.90
N LEU A 45 6.84 -8.81 1.76
CA LEU A 45 7.43 -10.11 1.41
C LEU A 45 8.95 -10.03 1.19
N ALA A 46 9.45 -8.89 0.70
CA ALA A 46 10.88 -8.67 0.49
C ALA A 46 11.64 -8.25 1.76
N CYS A 47 10.95 -7.79 2.80
CA CYS A 47 11.54 -7.20 4.01
C CYS A 47 11.15 -7.95 5.30
N ASP A 48 10.98 -9.27 5.24
CA ASP A 48 10.64 -10.12 6.39
C ASP A 48 9.44 -9.59 7.21
N TYR A 49 8.40 -9.18 6.52
CA TYR A 49 7.17 -8.64 7.10
C TYR A 49 7.35 -7.36 7.94
N LYS A 50 8.45 -6.64 7.75
CA LYS A 50 8.71 -5.30 8.30
C LYS A 50 8.55 -4.23 7.22
N PHE A 51 8.15 -3.04 7.62
CA PHE A 51 7.82 -1.96 6.69
C PHE A 51 8.30 -0.60 7.19
N ASN A 52 8.99 0.14 6.32
CA ASN A 52 9.40 1.52 6.55
C ASN A 52 8.41 2.48 5.86
N VAL A 53 7.48 3.03 6.64
CA VAL A 53 6.47 3.97 6.13
C VAL A 53 7.07 5.28 5.64
N GLU A 54 8.12 5.80 6.28
CA GLU A 54 8.73 7.08 5.87
C GLU A 54 9.41 6.95 4.51
N TRP A 55 10.17 5.87 4.32
CA TRP A 55 10.80 5.56 3.04
C TRP A 55 9.75 5.33 1.94
N PHE A 56 8.72 4.52 2.21
CA PHE A 56 7.68 4.29 1.22
C PHE A 56 6.95 5.59 0.86
N PHE A 57 6.65 6.44 1.85
CA PHE A 57 6.01 7.72 1.62
C PHE A 57 6.87 8.67 0.79
N SER A 58 8.19 8.72 1.01
CA SER A 58 9.10 9.55 0.23
C SER A 58 9.18 9.13 -1.24
N CYS A 59 8.96 7.85 -1.55
CA CYS A 59 8.85 7.35 -2.93
C CYS A 59 7.53 7.72 -3.61
N LEU A 60 6.47 8.03 -2.86
CA LEU A 60 5.14 8.32 -3.41
C LEU A 60 4.94 9.82 -3.68
N LYS A 61 5.14 10.22 -4.94
CA LYS A 61 4.80 11.58 -5.39
C LYS A 61 3.28 11.79 -5.38
N GLY A 62 2.82 12.83 -4.69
CA GLY A 62 1.41 13.26 -4.69
C GLY A 62 0.47 12.45 -3.78
N CYS A 63 0.98 11.52 -2.97
CA CYS A 63 0.20 10.86 -1.93
C CYS A 63 0.30 11.65 -0.62
N THR A 64 -0.81 11.85 0.09
CA THR A 64 -0.79 12.50 1.40
C THR A 64 -0.67 11.45 2.50
N ARG A 65 0.06 11.78 3.57
CA ARG A 65 0.25 10.87 4.71
C ARG A 65 -1.08 10.43 5.36
N THR A 66 -2.07 11.33 5.34
CA THR A 66 -3.44 11.08 5.79
C THR A 66 -4.17 10.00 4.98
N LYS A 67 -3.85 9.84 3.69
CA LYS A 67 -4.38 8.75 2.86
C LYS A 67 -3.63 7.44 3.06
N LEU A 68 -2.33 7.53 3.35
CA LEU A 68 -1.49 6.34 3.52
C LEU A 68 -1.85 5.53 4.77
N ILE A 69 -2.12 6.19 5.90
CA ILE A 69 -2.39 5.53 7.18
C ILE A 69 -3.57 4.54 7.11
N PRO A 70 -4.74 4.89 6.53
CA PRO A 70 -5.82 3.93 6.30
C PRO A 70 -5.39 2.71 5.48
N LEU A 71 -4.57 2.89 4.44
CA LEU A 71 -4.12 1.78 3.58
C LEU A 71 -3.19 0.82 4.33
N LEU A 72 -2.33 1.33 5.21
CA LEU A 72 -1.49 0.49 6.08
C LEU A 72 -2.37 -0.41 6.97
N ARG A 73 -3.45 0.15 7.53
CA ARG A 73 -4.40 -0.61 8.37
C ARG A 73 -5.17 -1.66 7.60
N VAL A 74 -5.54 -1.38 6.34
CA VAL A 74 -6.22 -2.36 5.46
C VAL A 74 -5.37 -3.62 5.27
N ILE A 75 -4.05 -3.48 5.22
CA ILE A 75 -3.11 -4.59 5.06
C ILE A 75 -2.79 -5.27 6.41
N GLY A 76 -3.24 -4.69 7.53
CA GLY A 76 -2.98 -5.20 8.87
C GLY A 76 -1.62 -4.80 9.44
N LEU A 77 -1.00 -3.73 8.91
CA LEU A 77 0.23 -3.19 9.46
C LEU A 77 -0.03 -2.51 10.80
N VAL A 78 0.80 -2.85 11.78
CA VAL A 78 0.74 -2.30 13.13
C VAL A 78 2.04 -1.51 13.38
N PRO A 79 1.98 -0.31 13.98
CA PRO A 79 3.18 0.41 14.35
C PRO A 79 4.01 -0.42 15.35
N ILE A 80 5.32 -0.43 15.15
CA ILE A 80 6.23 -1.03 16.12
C ILE A 80 6.20 -0.13 17.36
N SER A 81 5.54 -0.60 18.43
CA SER A 81 5.50 0.13 19.69
C SER A 81 6.92 0.44 20.15
N LYS A 82 7.15 1.67 20.61
CA LYS A 82 8.39 2.12 21.26
C LYS A 82 8.56 1.42 22.62
N THR A 83 8.52 0.10 22.65
CA THR A 83 9.07 -0.69 23.76
C THR A 83 10.59 -0.62 23.66
N LYS A 84 11.31 -0.82 24.77
CA LYS A 84 12.77 -0.60 24.92
C LYS A 84 13.66 -1.24 23.83
N THR A 85 13.14 -2.15 23.02
CA THR A 85 13.78 -2.79 21.86
C THR A 85 13.61 -2.06 20.53
N ALA A 86 12.71 -1.08 20.43
CA ALA A 86 12.69 -0.13 19.32
C ALA A 86 13.89 0.81 19.48
N GLN A 87 15.05 0.31 19.06
CA GLN A 87 16.28 1.07 19.00
C GLN A 87 15.99 2.43 18.35
N LYS A 88 16.40 3.47 19.04
CA LYS A 88 16.45 4.84 18.53
C LYS A 88 17.31 4.79 17.24
N GLY A 89 16.68 4.68 16.08
CA GLY A 89 17.36 4.38 14.80
C GLY A 89 16.81 3.21 13.98
N SER A 90 15.75 2.51 14.44
CA SER A 90 15.10 1.46 13.62
C SER A 90 14.60 2.03 12.30
N GLU A 91 15.12 1.53 11.18
CA GLU A 91 14.66 1.88 9.83
C GLU A 91 13.21 1.44 9.60
N PHE A 92 12.77 0.37 10.25
CA PHE A 92 11.39 -0.11 10.14
C PHE A 92 10.49 0.53 11.19
N THR A 93 9.32 0.97 10.75
CA THR A 93 8.35 1.68 11.60
C THR A 93 7.09 0.84 11.87
N HIS A 94 6.78 -0.12 11.00
CA HIS A 94 5.59 -0.97 11.09
C HIS A 94 5.97 -2.44 10.83
N HIS A 95 5.17 -3.37 11.36
CA HIS A 95 5.27 -4.79 11.03
C HIS A 95 3.88 -5.37 10.71
N LEU A 96 3.86 -6.51 10.01
CA LEU A 96 2.67 -7.33 9.90
C LEU A 96 2.58 -8.24 11.13
N LYS A 97 1.52 -8.09 11.94
CA LYS A 97 1.28 -8.96 13.10
C LYS A 97 0.16 -9.95 12.78
N LEU A 98 0.36 -11.20 13.18
CA LEU A 98 -0.66 -12.25 13.12
C LEU A 98 -1.29 -12.47 14.51
N PRO A 99 -2.57 -12.87 14.59
CA PRO A 99 -3.53 -12.98 13.49
C PRO A 99 -3.84 -11.61 12.87
N LEU A 100 -4.20 -11.58 11.58
CA LEU A 100 -4.51 -10.33 10.91
C LEU A 100 -5.67 -9.62 11.63
N PRO A 101 -5.58 -8.31 11.85
CA PRO A 101 -6.65 -7.57 12.51
C PRO A 101 -7.95 -7.68 11.67
N PRO A 102 -9.12 -7.75 12.32
CA PRO A 102 -10.38 -7.75 11.61
C PRO A 102 -10.46 -6.46 10.78
N VAL A 103 -10.72 -6.61 9.48
CA VAL A 103 -10.85 -5.47 8.56
C VAL A 103 -12.14 -4.73 8.92
N SER A 104 -12.04 -3.74 9.81
CA SER A 104 -13.15 -2.86 10.14
C SER A 104 -13.37 -1.90 8.97
N LEU A 105 -14.21 -2.31 8.02
CA LEU A 105 -14.78 -1.43 7.00
C LEU A 105 -15.86 -0.53 7.62
N THR A 106 -15.55 0.14 8.74
CA THR A 106 -16.42 1.17 9.31
C THR A 106 -16.53 2.30 8.29
N ILE A 107 -17.55 2.20 7.45
CA ILE A 107 -18.09 3.29 6.65
C ILE A 107 -18.51 4.33 7.68
N THR A 108 -17.65 5.33 7.91
CA THR A 108 -18.08 6.55 8.59
C THR A 108 -19.17 7.16 7.71
N LYS A 109 -20.43 6.79 7.99
CA LYS A 109 -21.59 7.57 7.59
C LYS A 109 -21.30 8.97 8.13
N ARG A 110 -20.80 9.87 7.28
CA ARG A 110 -20.81 11.31 7.56
C ARG A 110 -22.26 11.65 7.82
N GLY A 111 -22.63 11.76 9.11
CA GLY A 111 -23.89 12.36 9.49
C GLY A 111 -23.93 13.74 8.85
N ARG A 112 -24.91 13.96 7.95
CA ARG A 112 -25.31 15.30 7.58
C ARG A 112 -25.73 16.00 8.87
N LYS A 113 -24.94 16.96 9.32
CA LYS A 113 -25.47 18.09 10.08
C LYS A 113 -25.88 19.14 9.07
#